data_AF-A0A925ZX90-F1
#
_entry.id   AF-A0A925ZX90-F1
#
_cell.length_a   1.000
_cell.length_b   1.000
_cell.length_c   1.000
_cell.angle_alpha   90.00
_cell.angle_beta   90.00
_cell.angle_gamma   90.00
#
_symmetry.space_group_name_H-M   'P 1'
#
loop_
_entity.id
_entity.type
_entity.pdbx_description
1 polymer ?
#
loop_
_entity_poly.entity_id
_entity_poly.type
_entity_poly.pdbx_seq_one_letter_code
_entity_poly.pdbx_strand_id
1 'polypeptide(L)'
;MAKFLLVLFVLSLVLRFVVPVVLRWLVVGFVKKQTRRYNQPFGASPFEAPAGPPRDGATAPGQVQVDFVPPKPQPKSAKHFEGGEYVDFEEVK
;
A
#
# COMPACT_ATOMS: atom_id res chain seq x y z
N MET A 1 53.79 0.23 -15.94
CA MET A 1 52.64 -0.39 -16.65
C MET A 1 51.77 -1.24 -15.74
N ALA A 2 52.26 -2.33 -15.13
CA ALA A 2 51.41 -3.21 -14.28
C ALA A 2 50.71 -2.51 -13.09
N LYS A 3 51.39 -1.55 -12.46
CA LYS A 3 50.85 -0.73 -11.35
C LYS A 3 49.57 0.02 -11.74
N PHE A 4 49.54 0.53 -12.97
CA PHE A 4 48.40 1.27 -13.51
C PHE A 4 47.19 0.34 -13.70
N LEU A 5 47.42 -0.85 -14.25
CA LEU A 5 46.36 -1.85 -14.42
C LEU A 5 45.83 -2.35 -13.07
N LEU A 6 46.71 -2.52 -12.07
CA LEU A 6 46.32 -2.94 -10.73
C LEU A 6 45.48 -1.86 -10.03
N VAL A 7 45.87 -0.59 -10.13
CA VAL A 7 45.07 0.53 -9.62
C VAL A 7 43.71 0.59 -10.33
N LEU A 8 43.67 0.45 -11.66
CA LEU A 8 42.42 0.47 -12.41
C LEU A 8 41.51 -0.71 -12.04
N PHE A 9 42.08 -1.89 -11.80
CA PHE A 9 41.35 -3.08 -11.39
C PHE A 9 40.77 -2.93 -9.99
N VAL A 10 41.55 -2.42 -9.03
CA VAL A 10 41.03 -2.15 -7.69
C VAL A 10 39.97 -1.05 -7.73
N LEU A 11 40.19 0.00 -8.51
CA LEU A 11 39.22 1.07 -8.71
C LEU A 11 37.92 0.53 -9.32
N SER A 12 37.98 -0.35 -10.32
CA SER A 12 36.79 -0.93 -10.93
C SER A 12 36.00 -1.81 -9.96
N LEU A 13 36.69 -2.58 -9.10
CA LEU A 13 36.04 -3.35 -8.03
C LEU A 13 35.38 -2.43 -7.00
N VAL A 14 36.06 -1.37 -6.57
CA VAL A 14 35.49 -0.38 -5.64
C VAL A 14 34.26 0.26 -6.27
N LEU A 15 34.32 0.68 -7.53
CA LEU A 15 33.15 1.22 -8.22
C LEU A 15 32.02 0.19 -8.33
N ARG A 16 32.33 -1.07 -8.64
CA ARG A 16 31.33 -2.14 -8.80
C ARG A 16 30.61 -2.46 -7.50
N PHE A 17 31.33 -2.50 -6.37
CA PHE A 17 30.81 -3.02 -5.10
C PHE A 17 30.50 -1.93 -4.07
N VAL A 18 31.28 -0.86 -3.99
CA VAL A 18 31.11 0.20 -2.98
C VAL A 18 30.08 1.23 -3.41
N VAL A 19 30.10 1.66 -4.67
CA VAL A 19 29.16 2.68 -5.19
C VAL A 19 27.68 2.28 -5.01
N PRO A 20 27.21 1.07 -5.39
CA PRO A 20 25.79 0.74 -5.21
C PRO A 20 25.37 0.71 -3.74
N VAL A 21 26.28 0.34 -2.84
CA VAL A 21 26.02 0.34 -1.40
C VAL A 21 25.88 1.79 -0.91
N VAL A 22 26.88 2.64 -1.16
CA VAL A 22 26.86 4.04 -0.74
C VAL A 22 25.66 4.78 -1.32
N LEU A 23 25.32 4.54 -2.59
CA LEU A 23 24.17 5.16 -3.24
C LEU A 23 22.85 4.77 -2.55
N ARG A 24 22.67 3.49 -2.17
CA ARG A 24 21.49 3.06 -1.41
C ARG A 24 21.38 3.81 -0.08
N TRP A 25 22.48 3.96 0.66
CA TRP A 25 22.48 4.70 1.93
C TRP A 25 22.14 6.19 1.73
N LEU A 26 22.70 6.82 0.70
CA LEU A 26 22.40 8.21 0.36
C LEU A 26 20.93 8.41 0.00
N VAL A 27 20.37 7.52 -0.84
CA VAL A 27 18.95 7.58 -1.24
C VAL A 27 18.04 7.38 -0.02
N VAL A 28 18.30 6.38 0.82
CA VAL A 28 17.49 6.13 2.04
C VAL A 28 17.56 7.34 2.99
N GLY A 29 18.76 7.89 3.19
CA GLY A 29 18.95 9.08 4.03
C GLY A 29 18.25 10.33 3.47
N PHE A 30 18.28 10.50 2.15
CA PHE A 30 17.62 11.61 1.45
C PHE A 30 16.10 11.48 1.48
N VAL A 31 15.56 10.31 1.11
CA VAL A 31 14.12 10.03 1.13
C VAL A 31 13.57 10.18 2.54
N LYS A 32 14.25 9.68 3.58
CA LYS A 32 13.82 9.84 4.98
C LYS A 32 13.72 11.31 5.42
N LYS A 33 14.56 12.19 4.88
CA LYS A 33 14.48 13.64 5.14
C LYS A 33 13.33 14.28 4.37
N GLN A 34 13.07 13.82 3.14
CA GLN A 34 12.00 14.32 2.31
C GLN A 34 10.63 13.86 2.83
N THR A 35 10.43 12.59 3.18
CA THR A 35 9.16 12.08 3.72
C THR A 35 8.79 12.70 5.07
N ARG A 36 9.76 13.05 5.91
CA ARG A 36 9.48 13.82 7.15
C ARG A 36 8.92 15.21 6.89
N ARG A 37 9.24 15.83 5.74
CA ARG A 37 8.70 17.14 5.32
C ARG A 37 7.43 17.00 4.48
N TYR A 38 7.29 15.87 3.78
CA TYR A 38 6.17 15.53 2.90
C TYR A 38 5.20 14.50 3.52
N ASN A 39 5.20 14.31 4.84
CA ASN A 39 4.13 13.61 5.55
C ASN A 39 2.83 14.44 5.63
N GLN A 40 2.71 15.50 4.80
CA GLN A 40 1.42 15.93 4.29
C GLN A 40 0.92 14.81 3.37
N PRO A 41 -0.30 14.29 3.57
CA PRO A 41 -0.74 13.04 2.95
C PRO A 41 -0.86 13.15 1.42
N PHE A 42 0.25 12.99 0.70
CA PHE A 42 0.28 12.68 -0.73
C PHE A 42 0.10 11.17 -0.93
N GLY A 43 -0.93 10.65 -0.29
CA GLY A 43 -1.36 9.25 -0.33
C GLY A 43 -2.87 9.13 -0.33
N ALA A 44 -3.60 10.20 -0.66
CA ALA A 44 -5.00 10.05 -1.05
C ALA A 44 -5.01 9.27 -2.36
N SER A 45 -5.26 7.97 -2.27
CA SER A 45 -5.98 7.28 -3.33
C SER A 45 -7.16 8.19 -3.73
N PRO A 46 -7.41 8.47 -5.02
CA PRO A 46 -8.46 9.41 -5.43
C PRO A 46 -9.89 8.96 -5.06
N PHE A 47 -10.03 7.86 -4.33
CA PHE A 47 -11.28 7.33 -3.78
C PHE A 47 -11.46 7.54 -2.27
N GLU A 48 -10.49 8.11 -1.55
CA GLU A 48 -10.61 8.30 -0.11
C GLU A 48 -11.22 9.68 0.21
N ALA A 49 -12.46 9.66 0.67
CA ALA A 49 -13.28 10.81 1.05
C ALA A 49 -12.62 11.65 2.17
N PRO A 50 -12.98 12.94 2.32
CA PRO A 50 -12.23 13.86 3.19
C PRO A 50 -12.35 13.46 4.66
N ALA A 51 -11.19 13.28 5.30
CA ALA A 51 -11.05 12.97 6.72
C ALA A 51 -11.66 14.08 7.59
N GLY A 52 -12.58 13.69 8.49
CA GLY A 52 -13.07 14.50 9.60
C GLY A 52 -12.00 14.73 10.68
N PRO A 53 -12.30 15.55 11.71
CA PRO A 53 -11.30 16.03 12.67
C PRO A 53 -10.66 14.91 13.51
N PRO A 54 -9.39 15.07 13.92
CA PRO A 54 -8.59 14.01 14.51
C PRO A 54 -9.11 13.68 15.93
N ARG A 55 -9.37 12.40 16.20
CA ARG A 55 -9.65 11.91 17.56
C ARG A 55 -8.38 11.35 18.19
N ASP A 56 -8.06 11.88 19.36
CA ASP A 56 -6.97 11.46 20.22
C ASP A 56 -7.09 9.97 20.58
N GLY A 57 -6.08 9.18 20.20
CA GLY A 57 -6.02 7.76 20.56
C GLY A 57 -4.88 7.05 19.83
N ALA A 58 -3.67 7.14 20.38
CA ALA A 58 -2.52 6.38 19.90
C ALA A 58 -2.81 4.87 20.00
N THR A 59 -2.97 4.20 18.85
CA THR A 59 -3.33 2.79 18.75
C THR A 59 -2.13 1.88 19.07
N ALA A 60 -2.30 0.93 19.99
CA ALA A 60 -1.31 -0.10 20.32
C ALA A 60 -1.16 -1.13 19.18
N PRO A 61 0.02 -1.76 19.02
CA PRO A 61 0.24 -2.76 17.96
C PRO A 61 -0.67 -3.98 18.18
N GLY A 62 -1.52 -4.28 17.20
CA GLY A 62 -2.41 -5.45 17.19
C GLY A 62 -3.91 -5.17 17.13
N GLN A 63 -4.33 -3.90 17.14
CA GLN A 63 -5.75 -3.52 16.98
C GLN A 63 -6.00 -2.97 15.57
N VAL A 64 -6.97 -3.58 14.88
CA VAL A 64 -7.48 -3.10 13.58
C VAL A 64 -8.56 -2.06 13.87
N GLN A 65 -8.31 -0.82 13.46
CA GLN A 65 -9.27 0.27 13.60
C GLN A 65 -10.27 0.19 12.44
N VAL A 66 -11.56 0.03 12.75
CA VAL A 66 -12.65 0.01 11.76
C VAL A 66 -13.39 1.32 11.88
N ASP A 67 -13.18 2.22 10.93
CA ASP A 67 -13.71 3.59 10.98
C ASP A 67 -15.23 3.65 10.80
N PHE A 68 -15.83 2.61 10.23
CA PHE A 68 -17.26 2.57 10.03
C PHE A 68 -17.77 1.13 10.00
N VAL A 69 -18.61 0.78 10.97
CA VAL A 69 -19.45 -0.42 10.92
C VAL A 69 -20.81 0.02 10.43
N PRO A 70 -21.21 -0.30 9.18
CA PRO A 70 -22.53 0.08 8.68
C PRO A 70 -23.62 -0.51 9.60
N PRO A 71 -24.69 0.26 9.89
CA PRO A 71 -25.81 -0.27 10.64
C PRO A 71 -26.37 -1.46 9.86
N LYS A 72 -26.37 -2.65 10.50
CA LYS A 72 -26.97 -3.84 9.90
C LYS A 72 -28.43 -3.48 9.59
N PRO A 73 -28.89 -3.56 8.33
CA PRO A 73 -30.32 -3.44 8.07
C PRO A 73 -30.98 -4.51 8.92
N GLN A 74 -32.04 -4.14 9.64
CA GLN A 74 -32.89 -5.12 10.31
C GLN A 74 -33.19 -6.22 9.28
N PRO A 75 -33.09 -7.51 9.64
CA PRO A 75 -33.40 -8.58 8.70
C PRO A 75 -34.83 -8.35 8.23
N LYS A 76 -34.99 -7.76 7.03
CA LYS A 76 -36.26 -7.75 6.33
C LYS A 76 -36.56 -9.22 6.19
N SER A 77 -37.52 -9.69 6.97
CA SER A 77 -37.93 -11.08 7.00
C SER A 77 -37.97 -11.58 5.57
N ALA A 78 -37.25 -12.67 5.29
CA ALA A 78 -37.24 -13.37 4.01
C ALA A 78 -38.63 -13.99 3.73
N LYS A 79 -39.68 -13.17 3.72
CA LYS A 79 -41.08 -13.59 3.56
C LYS A 79 -41.63 -13.31 2.17
N HIS A 80 -41.01 -12.41 1.40
CA HIS A 80 -41.48 -12.11 0.05
C HIS A 80 -40.30 -11.88 -0.89
N PHE A 81 -39.61 -12.97 -1.23
CA PHE A 81 -38.95 -13.04 -2.53
C PHE A 81 -40.06 -13.34 -3.54
N GLU A 82 -40.57 -12.31 -4.21
CA GLU A 82 -41.47 -12.46 -5.35
C GLU A 82 -40.63 -12.83 -6.57
N GLY A 83 -40.09 -14.05 -6.56
CA GLY A 83 -39.49 -14.67 -7.73
C GLY A 83 -40.57 -14.81 -8.78
N GLY A 84 -40.33 -14.24 -9.97
CA GLY A 84 -41.25 -14.32 -11.10
C GLY A 84 -41.58 -15.76 -11.52
N GLU A 85 -42.56 -15.88 -12.42
CA GLU A 85 -43.07 -17.18 -12.86
C GLU A 85 -41.98 -17.97 -13.61
N TYR A 86 -41.64 -19.15 -13.10
CA TYR A 86 -40.72 -20.07 -13.75
C TYR A 86 -41.48 -20.82 -14.85
N VAL A 87 -40.95 -20.81 -16.07
CA VAL A 87 -41.50 -21.56 -17.20
C VAL A 87 -40.74 -22.87 -17.32
N ASP A 88 -41.46 -23.98 -17.28
CA ASP A 88 -40.88 -25.31 -17.52
C ASP A 88 -40.38 -25.39 -18.98
N PHE A 89 -39.12 -25.79 -19.16
CA PHE A 89 -38.56 -26.03 -20.49
C PHE A 89 -38.58 -27.53 -20.80
N GLU A 90 -39.02 -27.88 -22.01
CA GLU A 90 -38.93 -29.25 -22.51
C GLU A 90 -37.51 -29.49 -23.04
N GLU A 91 -36.76 -30.38 -22.40
CA GLU A 91 -35.42 -30.78 -22.83
C GLU A 91 -35.54 -31.66 -24.07
N VAL A 92 -35.20 -31.11 -25.25
CA VAL A 92 -35.17 -31.88 -26.49
C VAL A 92 -33.93 -32.77 -26.50
N LYS A 93 -34.15 -34.09 -26.53
CA LYS A 93 -33.12 -35.14 -26.53
C LYS A 93 -32.60 -35.48 -27.92
#